data_AF-A0A9E4IVN7-F1
#
_entry.id   AF-A0A9E4IVN7-F1
#
_cell.length_a   1.000
_cell.length_b   1.000
_cell.length_c   1.000
_cell.angle_alpha   90.00
_cell.angle_beta   90.00
_cell.angle_gamma   90.00
#
_symmetry.space_group_name_H-M   'P 1'
#
loop_
_entity.id
_entity.type
_entity.pdbx_description
1 polymer ?
#
loop_
_entity_poly.entity_id
_entity_poly.type
_entity_poly.pdbx_seq_one_letter_code
_entity_poly.pdbx_strand_id
1 'polypeptide(L)'
;MSTKQPSRRRFIQKGAALAGLAATPAALGVAPRSASAQTRVSAVPDMNSMEYVLYGDRSRFTTTERVLEDRHHHEAHRPRPDPYRPSAGTPIRDQIGIITPSSLHFATQHHYGIPDINPGEHELTIHGMVERPMVFTVDELKRFPAASGIHFLECLENRPRPWTEQP
;
A
#
# COMPACT_ATOMS: atom_id res chain seq x y z
N MET A 1 19.26 -48.87 39.11
CA MET A 1 20.42 -48.10 38.58
C MET A 1 19.88 -46.82 37.98
N SER A 2 20.09 -45.67 38.64
CA SER A 2 19.47 -44.39 38.29
C SER A 2 20.40 -43.57 37.40
N THR A 3 19.98 -43.29 36.16
CA THR A 3 20.75 -42.54 35.16
C THR A 3 20.54 -41.03 35.34
N LYS A 4 21.60 -40.31 35.75
CA LYS A 4 21.58 -38.84 35.89
C LYS A 4 21.65 -38.18 34.50
N GLN A 5 20.63 -37.41 34.13
CA GLN A 5 20.66 -36.54 32.95
C GLN A 5 21.63 -35.35 33.15
N PRO A 6 22.40 -34.94 32.11
CA PRO A 6 23.28 -33.78 32.22
C PRO A 6 22.49 -32.47 32.06
N SER A 7 22.66 -31.55 33.01
CA SER A 7 21.98 -30.25 33.00
C SER A 7 22.62 -29.29 32.00
N ARG A 8 21.80 -28.71 31.10
CA ARG A 8 22.18 -27.72 30.07
C ARG A 8 22.86 -26.46 30.66
N ARG A 9 22.73 -26.24 31.97
CA ARG A 9 23.30 -25.12 32.72
C ARG A 9 24.84 -25.19 32.87
N ARG A 10 25.43 -26.38 32.76
CA ARG A 10 26.88 -26.59 32.92
C ARG A 10 27.70 -26.28 31.66
N PHE A 11 27.05 -26.22 30.50
CA PHE A 11 27.71 -25.91 29.22
C PHE A 11 28.01 -24.41 29.10
N ILE A 12 27.08 -23.55 29.54
CA ILE A 12 27.24 -22.09 29.48
C ILE A 12 28.29 -21.59 30.49
N GLN A 13 28.41 -22.24 31.66
CA GLN A 13 29.44 -21.86 32.65
C GLN A 13 30.88 -22.19 32.22
N LYS A 14 31.10 -23.08 31.25
CA LYS A 14 32.44 -23.44 30.77
C LYS A 14 32.92 -22.63 29.55
N GLY A 15 32.07 -21.77 28.98
CA GLY A 15 32.42 -20.95 27.80
C GLY A 15 33.17 -19.65 28.11
N ALA A 16 33.29 -19.24 29.38
CA ALA A 16 33.77 -17.90 29.74
C ALA A 16 35.25 -17.81 30.18
N ALA A 17 36.05 -18.87 30.02
CA ALA A 17 37.38 -18.91 30.64
C ALA A 17 38.50 -19.48 29.74
N LEU A 18 38.52 -19.17 28.44
CA LEU A 18 39.69 -19.43 27.59
C LEU A 18 39.77 -18.41 26.45
N ALA A 19 40.49 -17.31 26.66
CA ALA A 19 41.40 -16.67 25.68
C ALA A 19 41.82 -15.27 26.17
N GLY A 20 42.80 -15.23 27.05
CA GLY A 20 43.62 -14.05 27.28
C GLY A 20 45.08 -14.48 27.29
N LEU A 21 45.88 -13.98 26.33
CA LEU A 21 47.29 -13.58 26.44
C LEU A 21 47.94 -13.48 25.03
N ALA A 22 47.99 -12.27 24.47
CA ALA A 22 49.01 -11.88 23.50
C ALA A 22 49.31 -10.38 23.66
N ALA A 23 50.59 -10.05 23.81
CA ALA A 23 51.13 -8.75 24.14
C ALA A 23 51.00 -7.70 23.01
N THR A 24 51.04 -6.42 23.40
CA THR A 24 50.84 -5.15 22.66
C THR A 24 51.76 -4.92 21.45
N PRO A 25 51.36 -4.08 20.46
CA PRO A 25 51.72 -2.65 20.52
C PRO A 25 50.56 -1.69 20.16
N ALA A 26 50.84 -0.39 20.34
CA ALA A 26 49.89 0.71 20.45
C ALA A 26 49.17 1.12 19.15
N ALA A 27 48.10 1.92 19.36
CA ALA A 27 47.43 2.82 18.41
C ALA A 27 46.45 2.20 17.41
N LEU A 28 45.25 1.85 17.87
CA LEU A 28 44.00 2.03 17.13
C LEU A 28 42.89 2.25 18.17
N GLY A 29 42.42 3.50 18.30
CA GLY A 29 41.37 3.87 19.23
C GLY A 29 40.04 3.25 18.83
N VAL A 30 39.69 2.12 19.46
CA VAL A 30 38.32 1.58 19.40
C VAL A 30 37.53 2.31 20.48
N ALA A 31 36.89 3.41 20.10
CA ALA A 31 35.83 3.99 20.92
C ALA A 31 34.77 2.90 21.16
N PRO A 32 34.28 2.72 22.40
CA PRO A 32 33.14 1.85 22.62
C PRO A 32 31.98 2.42 21.80
N ARG A 33 31.57 1.69 20.74
CA ARG A 33 30.28 1.96 20.10
C ARG A 33 29.25 1.63 21.16
N SER A 34 28.76 2.66 21.85
CA SER A 34 27.49 2.58 22.55
C SER A 34 26.47 2.09 21.53
N ALA A 35 26.15 0.80 21.62
CA ALA A 35 24.98 0.25 20.96
C ALA A 35 23.80 0.89 21.68
N SER A 36 23.39 2.07 21.20
CA SER A 36 22.06 2.57 21.46
C SER A 36 21.14 1.52 20.86
N ALA A 37 20.66 0.61 21.70
CA ALA A 37 19.47 -0.15 21.42
C ALA A 37 18.34 0.89 21.37
N GLN A 38 18.22 1.57 20.24
CA GLN A 38 17.00 2.24 19.86
C GLN A 38 15.99 1.10 19.74
N THR A 39 15.28 0.86 20.84
CA THR A 39 13.97 0.23 20.81
C THR A 39 13.22 0.95 19.71
N ARG A 40 13.14 0.33 18.53
CA ARG A 40 12.19 0.76 17.51
C ARG A 40 10.85 0.53 18.16
N VAL A 41 10.32 1.56 18.81
CA VAL A 41 8.92 1.59 19.17
C VAL A 41 8.24 1.46 17.81
N SER A 42 7.73 0.27 17.49
CA SER A 42 6.66 0.17 16.51
C SER A 42 5.55 1.01 17.12
N ALA A 43 5.46 2.27 16.70
CA ALA A 43 4.42 3.16 17.15
C ALA A 43 3.12 2.53 16.66
N VAL A 44 2.41 1.87 17.57
CA VAL A 44 1.02 1.51 17.32
C VAL A 44 0.33 2.84 17.03
N PRO A 45 -0.26 3.04 15.84
CA PRO A 45 -0.85 4.32 15.51
C PRO A 45 -1.95 4.65 16.52
N ASP A 46 -1.98 5.89 17.01
CA ASP A 46 -3.02 6.33 17.92
C ASP A 46 -4.31 6.57 17.14
N MET A 47 -5.23 5.62 17.23
CA MET A 47 -6.56 5.68 16.61
C MET A 47 -7.48 6.73 17.26
N ASN A 48 -7.04 7.42 18.32
CA ASN A 48 -7.75 8.54 18.93
C ASN A 48 -7.09 9.89 18.65
N SER A 49 -6.06 9.92 17.80
CA SER A 49 -5.45 11.17 17.36
C SER A 49 -6.46 12.02 16.60
N MET A 50 -6.31 13.34 16.67
CA MET A 50 -7.20 14.30 15.99
C MET A 50 -7.29 14.00 14.48
N GLU A 51 -6.17 13.68 13.84
CA GLU A 51 -6.12 13.33 12.41
C GLU A 51 -6.98 12.11 12.07
N TYR A 52 -6.85 11.04 12.87
CA TYR A 52 -7.65 9.83 12.70
C TYR A 52 -9.14 10.08 12.93
N VAL A 53 -9.50 10.94 13.89
CA VAL A 53 -10.91 11.27 14.15
C VAL A 53 -11.52 12.12 13.04
N LEU A 54 -10.75 13.03 12.44
CA LEU A 54 -11.26 13.96 11.42
C LEU A 54 -11.49 13.30 10.06
N TYR A 55 -10.65 12.35 9.66
CA TYR A 55 -10.77 11.67 8.35
C TYR A 55 -10.94 10.16 8.48
N GLY A 56 -10.18 9.53 9.37
CA GLY A 56 -10.13 8.08 9.55
C GLY A 56 -9.00 7.41 8.79
N ASP A 57 -8.57 6.27 9.28
CA ASP A 57 -7.69 5.35 8.57
C ASP A 57 -8.10 3.90 8.85
N ARG A 58 -7.66 2.96 8.03
CA ARG A 58 -7.95 1.55 8.20
C ARG A 58 -7.19 1.00 9.40
N SER A 59 -7.79 0.03 10.08
CA SER A 59 -7.06 -0.77 11.06
C SER A 59 -5.82 -1.39 10.41
N ARG A 60 -4.70 -1.40 11.14
CA ARG A 60 -3.45 -2.07 10.71
C ARG A 60 -3.60 -3.57 10.41
N PHE A 61 -4.69 -4.18 10.88
CA PHE A 61 -4.99 -5.59 10.62
C PHE A 61 -5.76 -5.80 9.32
N THR A 62 -6.22 -4.73 8.68
CA THR A 62 -6.94 -4.81 7.40
C THR A 62 -5.95 -4.86 6.25
N THR A 63 -5.69 -6.07 5.75
CA THR A 63 -4.68 -6.33 4.70
C THR A 63 -5.25 -6.33 3.27
N THR A 64 -6.56 -6.19 3.11
CA THR A 64 -7.21 -6.19 1.79
C THR A 64 -6.79 -4.96 0.99
N GLU A 65 -6.22 -5.15 -0.20
CA GLU A 65 -5.78 -4.08 -1.09
C GLU A 65 -6.23 -4.35 -2.52
N ARG A 66 -6.16 -3.33 -3.39
CA ARG A 66 -6.37 -3.54 -4.82
C ARG A 66 -5.33 -4.52 -5.38
N VAL A 67 -5.73 -5.30 -6.37
CA VAL A 67 -4.86 -6.28 -7.02
C VAL A 67 -4.19 -5.63 -8.23
N LEU A 68 -2.89 -5.36 -8.14
CA LEU A 68 -2.12 -4.82 -9.28
C LEU A 68 -2.27 -5.72 -10.51
N GLU A 69 -2.66 -5.13 -11.65
CA GLU A 69 -3.04 -5.88 -12.86
C GLU A 69 -1.85 -6.46 -13.63
N ASP A 70 -0.64 -6.32 -13.10
CA ASP A 70 0.62 -6.62 -13.76
C ASP A 70 1.26 -7.97 -13.38
N ARG A 71 0.72 -8.67 -12.38
CA ARG A 71 1.30 -9.95 -11.90
C ARG A 71 1.35 -11.09 -12.94
N HIS A 72 0.79 -10.91 -14.14
CA HIS A 72 0.83 -11.89 -15.23
C HIS A 72 1.42 -11.37 -16.54
N HIS A 73 1.96 -10.15 -16.55
CA HIS A 73 2.69 -9.61 -17.69
C HIS A 73 4.21 -9.66 -17.50
N HIS A 74 4.71 -10.55 -16.63
CA HIS A 74 6.14 -10.85 -16.52
C HIS A 74 6.77 -11.25 -17.87
N GLU A 75 5.97 -11.76 -18.81
CA GLU A 75 6.42 -12.15 -20.16
C GLU A 75 6.10 -11.11 -21.25
N ALA A 76 5.28 -10.09 -20.96
CA ALA A 76 4.91 -9.09 -21.95
C ALA A 76 5.93 -7.94 -21.96
N HIS A 77 6.87 -8.00 -22.90
CA HIS A 77 7.73 -6.90 -23.37
C HIS A 77 6.91 -5.75 -23.98
N ARG A 78 5.84 -5.29 -23.34
CA ARG A 78 5.20 -4.03 -23.72
C ARG A 78 5.92 -2.91 -22.99
N PRO A 79 6.50 -1.92 -23.70
CA PRO A 79 7.08 -0.76 -23.04
C PRO A 79 5.98 -0.11 -22.21
N ARG A 80 6.14 -0.16 -20.88
CA ARG A 80 5.23 0.57 -20.01
C ARG A 80 5.53 2.06 -20.12
N PRO A 81 4.50 2.91 -20.02
CA PRO A 81 4.71 4.35 -19.97
C PRO A 81 5.71 4.67 -18.85
N ASP A 82 6.64 5.58 -19.12
CA ASP A 82 7.52 6.18 -18.12
C ASP A 82 7.01 7.60 -17.84
N PRO A 83 6.59 7.95 -16.61
CA PRO A 83 6.62 7.15 -15.39
C PRO A 83 5.61 5.99 -15.40
N TYR A 84 5.95 4.90 -14.70
CA TYR A 84 5.07 3.74 -14.54
C TYR A 84 3.77 4.14 -13.81
N ARG A 85 2.65 3.78 -14.42
CA ARG A 85 1.29 4.09 -13.94
C ARG A 85 0.47 2.80 -13.83
N PRO A 86 0.35 2.19 -12.62
CA PRO A 86 -0.28 0.89 -12.45
C PRO A 86 -1.80 0.96 -12.55
N SER A 87 -2.39 0.00 -13.25
CA SER A 87 -3.80 -0.35 -13.08
C SER A 87 -3.95 -1.39 -11.96
N ALA A 88 -5.04 -1.33 -11.21
CA ALA A 88 -5.31 -2.21 -10.09
C ALA A 88 -6.79 -2.58 -10.01
N GLY A 89 -7.08 -3.89 -9.99
CA GLY A 89 -8.41 -4.45 -9.90
C GLY A 89 -8.97 -4.46 -8.47
N THR A 90 -10.29 -4.48 -8.36
CA THR A 90 -10.99 -4.64 -7.08
C THR A 90 -10.78 -6.06 -6.51
N PRO A 91 -10.44 -6.22 -5.21
CA PRO A 91 -10.32 -7.54 -4.57
C PRO A 91 -11.71 -8.09 -4.26
N ILE A 92 -12.45 -8.54 -5.29
CA ILE A 92 -13.86 -8.94 -5.17
C ILE A 92 -14.03 -10.12 -4.19
N ARG A 93 -13.06 -11.04 -4.13
CA ARG A 93 -13.10 -12.22 -3.24
C ARG A 93 -13.05 -11.88 -1.76
N ASP A 94 -12.47 -10.73 -1.42
CA ASP A 94 -12.30 -10.28 -0.03
C ASP A 94 -13.43 -9.36 0.42
N GLN A 95 -14.45 -9.18 -0.41
CA GLN A 95 -15.55 -8.26 -0.19
C GLN A 95 -16.89 -8.98 -0.12
N ILE A 96 -17.80 -8.38 0.65
CA ILE A 96 -19.16 -8.85 0.84
C ILE A 96 -20.14 -7.72 0.51
N GLY A 97 -21.32 -8.09 0.02
CA GLY A 97 -22.35 -7.14 -0.37
C GLY A 97 -22.16 -6.58 -1.79
N ILE A 98 -22.81 -5.45 -2.07
CA ILE A 98 -22.93 -4.88 -3.43
C ILE A 98 -22.24 -3.51 -3.59
N ILE A 99 -21.72 -2.94 -2.49
CA ILE A 99 -21.04 -1.64 -2.51
C ILE A 99 -19.55 -1.85 -2.31
N THR A 100 -18.78 -1.59 -3.36
CA THR A 100 -17.31 -1.58 -3.29
C THR A 100 -16.85 -0.31 -2.58
N PRO A 101 -16.05 -0.39 -1.49
CA PRO A 101 -15.48 0.80 -0.85
C PRO A 101 -14.63 1.60 -1.84
N SER A 102 -14.68 2.94 -1.78
CA SER A 102 -13.97 3.82 -2.73
C SER A 102 -12.46 3.54 -2.81
N SER A 103 -11.84 3.17 -1.69
CA SER A 103 -10.41 2.81 -1.62
C SER A 103 -10.07 1.45 -2.26
N LEU A 104 -11.07 0.61 -2.53
CA LEU A 104 -10.94 -0.72 -3.15
C LEU A 104 -11.60 -0.81 -4.54
N HIS A 105 -12.31 0.24 -4.98
CA HIS A 105 -12.82 0.34 -6.35
C HIS A 105 -11.67 0.34 -7.34
N PHE A 106 -11.76 -0.44 -8.42
CA PHE A 106 -10.66 -0.61 -9.38
C PHE A 106 -10.21 0.75 -9.94
N ALA A 107 -8.94 0.84 -10.29
CA ALA A 107 -8.34 2.02 -10.88
C ALA A 107 -7.57 1.59 -12.12
N THR A 108 -8.03 2.02 -13.30
CA THR A 108 -7.27 1.89 -14.54
C THR A 108 -6.49 3.16 -14.76
N GLN A 109 -5.16 3.06 -14.80
CA GLN A 109 -4.34 4.22 -15.16
C GLN A 109 -4.05 4.21 -16.66
N HIS A 110 -4.54 5.24 -17.34
CA HIS A 110 -4.17 5.54 -18.71
C HIS A 110 -2.83 6.32 -18.74
N HIS A 111 -2.25 6.51 -19.93
CA HIS A 111 -0.93 7.12 -20.15
C HIS A 111 -0.67 8.43 -19.37
N TYR A 112 -1.73 9.19 -19.06
CA TYR A 112 -1.66 10.51 -18.44
C TYR A 112 -1.88 10.52 -16.92
N GLY A 113 -2.25 9.36 -16.33
CA GLY A 113 -2.51 9.14 -14.90
C GLY A 113 -3.60 10.00 -14.27
N ILE A 114 -3.54 10.14 -12.95
CA ILE A 114 -4.56 10.85 -12.16
C ILE A 114 -4.22 12.35 -12.16
N PRO A 115 -5.11 13.21 -12.69
CA PRO A 115 -4.88 14.65 -12.69
C PRO A 115 -5.10 15.24 -11.30
N ASP A 116 -4.24 16.18 -10.92
CA ASP A 116 -4.44 17.06 -9.77
C ASP A 116 -5.22 18.29 -10.23
N ILE A 117 -6.52 18.34 -9.92
CA ILE A 117 -7.45 19.34 -10.45
C ILE A 117 -7.91 20.25 -9.31
N ASN A 118 -7.66 21.55 -9.44
CA ASN A 118 -8.30 22.57 -8.60
C ASN A 118 -9.78 22.72 -9.04
N PRO A 119 -10.76 22.35 -8.21
CA PRO A 119 -12.18 22.46 -8.58
C PRO A 119 -12.64 23.90 -8.79
N GLY A 120 -11.95 24.91 -8.22
CA GLY A 120 -12.26 26.33 -8.41
C GLY A 120 -11.84 26.88 -9.78
N GLU A 121 -10.97 26.17 -10.50
CA GLU A 121 -10.50 26.52 -11.84
C GLU A 121 -11.02 25.54 -12.90
N HIS A 122 -11.76 24.51 -12.49
CA HIS A 122 -12.22 23.46 -13.39
C HIS A 122 -13.51 23.84 -14.11
N GLU A 123 -13.49 23.69 -15.43
CA GLU A 123 -14.62 23.98 -16.32
C GLU A 123 -15.03 22.75 -17.13
N LEU A 124 -16.34 22.57 -17.31
CA LEU A 124 -16.94 21.60 -18.22
C LEU A 124 -17.50 22.31 -19.46
N THR A 125 -16.94 22.00 -20.62
CA THR A 125 -17.41 22.55 -21.90
C THR A 125 -18.34 21.56 -22.60
N ILE A 126 -19.54 22.01 -22.95
CA ILE A 126 -20.50 21.30 -23.79
C ILE A 126 -20.56 21.99 -25.16
N HIS A 127 -20.17 21.28 -26.22
CA HIS A 127 -20.14 21.79 -27.59
C HIS A 127 -20.46 20.68 -28.61
N GLY A 128 -20.54 21.03 -29.90
CA GLY A 128 -20.85 20.08 -30.98
C GLY A 128 -22.23 20.34 -31.59
N MET A 129 -23.05 19.29 -31.74
CA MET A 129 -24.42 19.38 -32.28
C MET A 129 -25.42 19.89 -31.23
N VAL A 130 -25.17 21.10 -30.72
CA VAL A 130 -26.03 21.79 -29.75
C VAL A 130 -26.41 23.15 -30.30
N GLU A 131 -27.59 23.66 -29.92
CA GLU A 131 -28.03 25.00 -30.33
C GLU A 131 -27.09 26.09 -29.81
N ARG A 132 -26.64 25.95 -28.56
CA ARG A 132 -25.74 26.90 -27.90
C ARG A 132 -24.63 26.16 -27.15
N PRO A 133 -23.36 26.32 -27.56
CA PRO A 133 -22.22 25.85 -26.78
C PRO A 133 -22.18 26.55 -25.41
N MET A 134 -21.82 25.81 -24.36
CA MET A 134 -21.83 26.30 -22.99
C MET A 134 -20.58 25.81 -22.24
N VAL A 135 -20.15 26.60 -21.26
CA VAL A 135 -19.08 26.28 -20.32
C VAL A 135 -19.67 26.42 -18.92
N PHE A 136 -19.40 25.45 -18.04
CA PHE A 136 -19.89 25.43 -16.67
C PHE A 136 -18.75 25.28 -15.68
N THR A 137 -18.79 26.08 -14.62
CA THR A 137 -17.97 25.86 -13.42
C THR A 137 -18.54 24.72 -12.57
N VAL A 138 -17.71 24.13 -11.71
CA VAL A 138 -18.16 23.09 -10.76
C VAL A 138 -19.32 23.58 -9.88
N ASP A 139 -19.34 24.86 -9.48
CA ASP A 139 -20.40 25.43 -8.64
C ASP A 139 -21.70 25.69 -9.40
N GLU A 140 -21.64 25.94 -10.71
CA GLU A 140 -22.84 25.98 -11.56
C GLU A 140 -23.41 24.58 -11.77
N LEU A 141 -22.56 23.57 -11.96
CA LEU A 141 -22.98 22.17 -12.11
C LEU A 141 -23.75 21.67 -10.89
N LYS A 142 -23.31 22.03 -9.68
CA LYS A 142 -24.00 21.67 -8.41
C LYS A 142 -25.40 22.26 -8.27
N ARG A 143 -25.79 23.27 -9.07
CA ARG A 143 -27.12 23.91 -9.01
C ARG A 143 -28.17 23.14 -9.81
N PHE A 144 -27.77 22.21 -10.67
CA PHE A 144 -28.72 21.34 -11.39
C PHE A 144 -29.34 20.30 -10.44
N PRO A 145 -30.54 19.77 -10.76
CA PRO A 145 -31.14 18.68 -9.99
C PRO A 145 -30.21 17.46 -9.92
N ALA A 146 -29.97 16.97 -8.70
CA ALA A 146 -29.16 15.78 -8.48
C ALA A 146 -30.00 14.50 -8.63
N ALA A 147 -29.40 13.46 -9.22
CA ALA A 147 -29.94 12.10 -9.25
C ALA A 147 -28.94 11.14 -8.62
N SER A 148 -29.43 10.07 -7.99
CA SER A 148 -28.60 9.04 -7.34
C SER A 148 -29.07 7.65 -7.75
N GLY A 149 -28.11 6.76 -8.03
CA GLY A 149 -28.39 5.37 -8.39
C GLY A 149 -27.18 4.48 -8.17
N ILE A 150 -27.43 3.21 -7.89
CA ILE A 150 -26.39 2.19 -7.72
C ILE A 150 -26.12 1.57 -9.09
N HIS A 151 -24.89 1.70 -9.57
CA HIS A 151 -24.46 1.22 -10.87
C HIS A 151 -23.20 0.34 -10.72
N PHE A 152 -23.08 -0.68 -11.57
CA PHE A 152 -21.87 -1.47 -11.71
C PHE A 152 -21.04 -0.92 -12.87
N LEU A 153 -19.75 -0.68 -12.62
CA LEU A 153 -18.80 -0.28 -13.65
C LEU A 153 -17.87 -1.45 -13.95
N GLU A 154 -17.84 -1.89 -15.20
CA GLU A 154 -17.00 -2.98 -15.68
C GLU A 154 -15.98 -2.46 -16.69
N CYS A 155 -14.71 -2.83 -16.52
CA CYS A 155 -13.71 -2.59 -17.54
C CYS A 155 -13.97 -3.50 -18.75
N LEU A 156 -13.82 -2.97 -19.97
CA LEU A 156 -13.90 -3.77 -21.20
C LEU A 156 -12.91 -4.95 -21.20
N GLU A 157 -11.79 -4.81 -20.48
CA GLU A 157 -10.77 -5.84 -20.33
C GLU A 157 -10.98 -6.73 -19.09
N ASN A 158 -12.14 -6.67 -18.44
CA ASN A 158 -12.47 -7.61 -17.37
C ASN A 158 -12.66 -9.02 -17.96
N ARG A 159 -11.65 -9.87 -17.77
CA ARG A 159 -11.63 -11.23 -18.31
C ARG A 159 -11.37 -12.23 -17.19
N PRO A 160 -11.93 -13.45 -17.28
CA PRO A 160 -11.55 -14.53 -16.39
C PRO A 160 -10.04 -14.72 -16.45
N ARG A 161 -9.36 -14.56 -15.30
CA ARG A 161 -7.96 -14.96 -15.21
C ARG A 161 -7.94 -16.48 -15.13
N PRO A 162 -7.27 -17.19 -16.07
CA PRO A 162 -7.12 -18.64 -15.95
C PRO A 162 -6.45 -18.94 -14.60
N TRP A 163 -6.87 -20.03 -13.97
CA TRP A 163 -6.25 -20.52 -12.73
C TRP A 163 -4.81 -20.91 -13.03
N THR A 164 -3.87 -19.99 -12.83
CA THR A 164 -2.47 -20.35 -12.66
C THR A 164 -2.25 -20.51 -11.16
N GLU A 165 -1.74 -21.68 -10.77
CA GLU A 165 -1.23 -21.90 -9.42
C GLU A 165 -0.28 -20.75 -9.09
N GLN A 166 -0.64 -19.95 -8.08
CA GLN A 166 0.30 -19.00 -7.50
C GLN A 166 1.40 -19.83 -6.82
N PRO A 167 2.70 -19.57 -7.07
CA PRO A 167 3.77 -20.24 -6.36
C PRO A 167 3.74 -19.94 -4.85
#